data_AF-A0A953Y310-F1
#
_entry.id   AF-A0A953Y310-F1
#
_cell.length_a   1.000
_cell.length_b   1.000
_cell.length_c   1.000
_cell.angle_alpha   90.00
_cell.angle_beta   90.00
_cell.angle_gamma   90.00
#
_symmetry.space_group_name_H-M   'P 1'
#
loop_
_entity.id
_entity.type
_entity.pdbx_description
1 polymer ?
#
loop_
_entity_poly.entity_id
_entity_poly.type
_entity_poly.pdbx_seq_one_letter_code
_entity_poly.pdbx_strand_id
1 'polypeptide(L)'
;MLVAYGASPKTLAVGYAPEQPVPYSHKLHVGELGLDCRYCHTSVEETAKANIPPTSTCMNCHSMIRKESPLLAPVRESFASGQPVEWVRVHSVADYAYFNHSAHVTRGVGCVSCHGRIDTMDVVYQTQPLSMSWCVDCHRHPERSLRPASEVTNMTWQPPNGQDPYEFGKSYAEQHSINPPTDCSTCHR
;
A
#
# COMPACT_ATOMS: atom_id res chain seq x y z
N MET A 1 20.71 22.28 -27.17
CA MET A 1 19.33 21.75 -27.07
C MET A 1 19.23 21.04 -25.74
N LEU A 2 18.87 21.77 -24.68
CA LEU A 2 18.71 21.23 -23.33
C LEU A 2 17.34 20.56 -23.24
N VAL A 3 17.29 19.25 -23.51
CA VAL A 3 16.08 18.46 -23.23
C VAL A 3 16.02 18.27 -21.73
N ALA A 4 14.94 18.77 -21.12
CA ALA A 4 14.71 18.78 -19.69
C ALA A 4 14.70 17.34 -19.12
N TYR A 5 15.76 16.97 -18.40
CA TYR A 5 15.84 15.78 -17.53
C TYR A 5 14.97 15.93 -16.25
N GLY A 6 13.84 16.63 -16.33
CA GLY A 6 13.02 17.03 -15.17
C GLY A 6 11.59 16.49 -15.16
N ALA A 7 11.20 15.63 -16.11
CA ALA A 7 9.81 15.22 -16.31
C ALA A 7 9.53 13.74 -15.97
N SER A 8 10.38 13.07 -15.19
CA SER A 8 9.99 11.76 -14.64
C SER A 8 8.90 11.98 -13.58
N PRO A 9 7.74 11.31 -13.67
CA PRO A 9 6.73 11.40 -12.64
C PRO A 9 7.35 10.99 -11.29
N LYS A 10 7.26 11.87 -10.28
CA LYS A 10 7.75 11.57 -8.92
C LYS A 10 7.13 10.29 -8.36
N THR A 11 5.95 9.94 -8.85
CA THR A 11 5.14 8.79 -8.48
C THR A 11 5.60 7.48 -9.12
N LEU A 12 6.63 7.51 -9.97
CA LEU A 12 7.35 6.34 -10.49
C LEU A 12 8.76 6.22 -9.90
N ALA A 13 9.19 7.22 -9.11
CA ALA A 13 10.55 7.29 -8.59
C ALA A 13 10.68 6.40 -7.36
N VAL A 14 11.30 5.23 -7.53
CA VAL A 14 11.70 4.39 -6.40
C VAL A 14 12.59 5.19 -5.45
N GLY A 15 12.28 5.12 -4.15
CA GLY A 15 12.91 5.91 -3.10
C GLY A 15 12.26 7.26 -2.83
N TYR A 16 11.21 7.66 -3.57
CA TYR A 16 10.44 8.87 -3.25
C TYR A 16 9.82 8.74 -1.85
N ALA A 17 10.26 9.62 -0.94
CA ALA A 17 9.90 9.64 0.48
C ALA A 17 9.62 11.09 0.91
N PRO A 18 8.44 11.64 0.60
CA PRO A 18 8.13 13.03 0.95
C PRO A 18 7.99 13.20 2.45
N GLU A 19 8.34 14.40 2.93
CA GLU A 19 8.03 14.81 4.30
C GLU A 19 6.51 14.85 4.49
N GLN A 20 6.06 14.28 5.60
CA GLN A 20 4.65 14.20 5.96
C GLN A 20 4.31 15.25 7.02
N PRO A 21 3.08 15.76 7.05
CA PRO A 21 2.65 16.72 8.08
C PRO A 21 2.73 16.12 9.50
N VAL A 22 2.62 14.79 9.61
CA VAL A 22 2.77 14.04 10.86
C VAL A 22 3.80 12.93 10.63
N PRO A 23 4.82 12.78 11.48
CA PRO A 23 5.84 11.73 11.34
C PRO A 23 5.29 10.36 11.80
N TYR A 24 4.33 9.83 11.05
CA TYR A 24 3.71 8.55 11.33
C TYR A 24 4.64 7.39 10.97
N SER A 25 5.06 6.62 11.98
CA SER A 25 5.89 5.42 11.80
C SER A 25 5.03 4.17 11.66
N HIS A 26 5.02 3.56 10.48
CA HIS A 26 4.39 2.24 10.27
C HIS A 26 5.18 1.15 10.99
N LYS A 27 6.50 1.31 11.12
CA LYS A 27 7.35 0.41 11.92
C LYS A 27 6.86 0.28 13.35
N LEU A 28 6.58 1.40 14.02
CA LEU A 28 6.05 1.37 15.38
C LEU A 28 4.66 0.71 15.43
N HIS A 29 3.72 1.16 14.59
CA HIS A 29 2.33 0.72 14.70
C HIS A 29 2.13 -0.73 14.22
N VAL A 30 2.75 -1.12 13.10
CA VAL A 30 2.58 -2.45 12.52
C VAL A 30 3.68 -3.40 12.99
N GLY A 31 4.94 -2.99 12.89
CA GLY A 31 6.08 -3.86 13.20
C GLY A 31 6.26 -4.14 14.69
N GLU A 32 6.09 -3.14 15.55
CA GLU A 32 6.32 -3.28 17.00
C GLU A 32 5.02 -3.52 17.78
N LEU A 33 3.93 -2.82 17.46
CA LEU A 33 2.65 -2.94 18.15
C LEU A 33 1.71 -4.00 17.55
N GLY A 34 1.98 -4.49 16.33
CA GLY A 34 1.20 -5.57 15.71
C GLY A 34 -0.20 -5.16 15.21
N LEU A 35 -0.43 -3.88 14.92
CA LEU A 35 -1.71 -3.44 14.34
C LEU A 35 -1.88 -4.02 12.92
N ASP A 36 -3.03 -4.66 12.67
CA ASP A 36 -3.39 -5.10 11.32
C ASP A 36 -3.64 -3.90 10.39
N CYS A 37 -3.20 -4.01 9.14
CA CYS A 37 -3.26 -2.93 8.15
C CYS A 37 -4.69 -2.38 7.96
N ARG A 38 -5.71 -3.25 8.08
CA ARG A 38 -7.12 -2.92 7.86
C ARG A 38 -7.73 -2.11 8.99
N TYR A 39 -7.08 -2.02 10.14
CA TYR A 39 -7.53 -1.13 11.22
C TYR A 39 -7.56 0.33 10.76
N CYS A 40 -6.57 0.74 9.97
CA CYS A 40 -6.48 2.08 9.40
C CYS A 40 -7.00 2.14 7.95
N HIS A 41 -6.62 1.15 7.14
CA HIS A 41 -6.96 1.07 5.73
C HIS A 41 -8.17 0.16 5.51
N THR A 42 -9.31 0.54 6.08
CA THR A 42 -10.52 -0.28 6.17
C THR A 42 -11.15 -0.63 4.82
N SER A 43 -10.98 0.19 3.79
CA SER A 43 -11.68 0.02 2.51
C SER A 43 -10.92 -0.83 1.48
N VAL A 44 -9.75 -1.37 1.82
CA VAL A 44 -8.85 -2.03 0.87
C VAL A 44 -9.42 -3.31 0.26
N GLU A 45 -10.24 -4.05 1.01
CA GLU A 45 -10.85 -5.30 0.55
C GLU A 45 -12.15 -5.08 -0.24
N GLU A 46 -12.75 -3.90 -0.13
CA GLU A 46 -14.08 -3.63 -0.70
C GLU A 46 -14.03 -2.65 -1.88
N THR A 47 -13.13 -1.67 -1.83
CA THR A 47 -13.13 -0.53 -2.75
C THR A 47 -11.88 -0.49 -3.62
N ALA A 48 -11.98 0.28 -4.70
CA ALA A 48 -10.86 0.46 -5.61
C ALA A 48 -9.70 1.27 -5.03
N LYS A 49 -9.98 2.17 -4.09
CA LYS A 49 -8.99 3.07 -3.50
C LYS A 49 -8.87 2.79 -2.01
N ALA A 50 -7.66 2.41 -1.58
CA ALA A 50 -7.33 2.37 -0.17
C ALA A 50 -7.54 3.75 0.45
N ASN A 51 -8.37 3.82 1.49
CA ASN A 51 -8.55 5.04 2.26
C ASN A 51 -7.28 5.33 3.09
N ILE A 52 -7.00 6.61 3.28
CA ILE A 52 -6.17 7.06 4.41
C ILE A 52 -7.13 7.17 5.61
N PRO A 53 -6.75 6.71 6.81
CA PRO A 53 -7.66 6.75 7.95
C PRO A 53 -8.09 8.19 8.28
N PRO A 54 -9.35 8.40 8.69
CA PRO A 54 -9.75 9.67 9.26
C PRO A 54 -9.01 9.92 10.57
N THR A 55 -8.93 11.19 10.98
CA THR A 55 -8.26 11.61 12.22
C THR A 55 -8.84 10.94 13.47
N SER A 56 -10.12 10.57 13.45
CA SER A 56 -10.76 9.83 14.55
C SER A 56 -10.07 8.49 14.84
N THR A 57 -9.59 7.77 13.81
CA THR A 57 -8.84 6.51 14.00
C THR A 57 -7.58 6.73 14.81
N CYS A 58 -6.85 7.82 14.58
CA CYS A 58 -5.69 8.19 15.38
C CYS A 58 -6.08 8.50 16.83
N MET A 59 -7.21 9.19 17.02
CA MET A 59 -7.68 9.65 18.33
C MET A 59 -8.31 8.56 19.20
N ASN A 60 -8.65 7.40 18.63
CA ASN A 60 -9.04 6.20 19.40
C ASN A 60 -8.02 5.85 20.48
N CYS A 61 -6.72 6.09 20.22
CA CYS A 61 -5.65 5.86 21.18
C CYS A 61 -4.97 7.16 21.63
N HIS A 62 -4.73 8.10 20.73
CA HIS A 62 -3.96 9.32 21.03
C HIS A 62 -4.69 10.35 21.89
N SER A 63 -5.96 10.11 22.21
CA SER A 63 -6.65 10.80 23.31
C SER A 63 -6.04 10.49 24.69
N MET A 64 -5.37 9.34 24.84
CA MET A 64 -4.75 8.89 26.08
C MET A 64 -3.24 8.67 25.95
N ILE A 65 -2.79 8.17 24.80
CA ILE A 65 -1.39 7.79 24.56
C ILE A 65 -0.65 8.96 23.91
N ARG A 66 0.46 9.38 24.55
CA ARG A 66 1.33 10.46 24.07
C ARG A 66 0.57 11.77 23.79
N LYS A 67 -0.54 12.01 24.50
CA LYS A 67 -1.46 13.13 24.29
C LYS A 67 -0.80 14.51 24.18
N GLU A 68 0.27 14.76 24.95
CA GLU A 68 1.01 16.04 24.96
C GLU A 68 2.18 16.09 23.96
N SER A 69 2.39 15.05 23.15
CA SER A 69 3.49 15.03 22.19
C SER A 69 3.34 16.18 21.19
N PRO A 70 4.40 16.98 20.97
CA PRO A 70 4.36 18.04 19.96
C PRO A 70 4.17 17.47 18.55
N LEU A 71 4.65 16.25 18.29
CA LEU A 71 4.51 15.57 16.99
C LEU A 71 3.06 15.24 16.63
N LEU A 72 2.16 15.19 17.61
CA LEU A 72 0.73 14.94 17.41
C LEU A 72 -0.09 16.24 17.32
N ALA A 73 0.55 17.42 17.35
CA ALA A 73 -0.16 18.69 17.22
C ALA A 73 -1.06 18.76 15.97
N PRO A 74 -0.61 18.35 14.76
CA PRO A 74 -1.46 18.40 13.57
C PRO A 74 -2.65 17.44 13.65
N VAL A 75 -2.50 16.29 14.30
CA VAL A 75 -3.60 15.32 14.52
C VAL A 75 -4.65 15.92 15.48
N ARG A 76 -4.21 16.55 16.57
CA ARG A 76 -5.12 17.20 17.52
C ARG A 76 -5.86 18.39 16.89
N GLU A 77 -5.15 19.19 16.11
CA GLU A 77 -5.74 20.32 15.38
C GLU A 77 -6.77 19.85 14.35
N SER A 78 -6.42 18.81 13.58
CA SER A 78 -7.34 18.17 12.65
C SER A 78 -8.60 17.64 13.35
N PHE A 79 -8.44 17.02 14.53
CA PHE A 79 -9.58 16.51 15.30
C PHE A 79 -10.47 17.64 15.85
N ALA A 80 -9.88 18.73 16.33
CA ALA A 80 -10.61 19.87 16.89
C ALA A 80 -11.34 20.71 15.83
N SER A 81 -10.71 20.90 14.66
CA SER A 81 -11.26 21.71 13.56
C SER A 81 -12.20 20.92 12.64
N GLY A 82 -12.12 19.58 12.66
CA GLY A 82 -12.81 18.71 11.71
C GLY A 82 -12.18 18.70 10.30
N GLN A 83 -11.11 19.46 10.05
CA GLN A 83 -10.38 19.41 8.78
C GLN A 83 -9.41 18.23 8.79
N PRO A 84 -9.34 17.41 7.73
CA PRO A 84 -8.44 16.27 7.68
C PRO A 84 -6.96 16.70 7.65
N VAL A 85 -6.07 15.81 8.09
CA VAL A 85 -4.63 16.00 7.89
C VAL A 85 -4.31 15.92 6.40
N GLU A 86 -3.61 16.92 5.87
CA GLU A 86 -3.21 17.04 4.46
C GLU A 86 -2.01 16.15 4.13
N TRP A 87 -2.23 14.84 4.09
CA TRP A 87 -1.20 13.84 3.80
C TRP A 87 -0.63 13.96 2.38
N VAL A 88 0.69 13.84 2.25
CA VAL A 88 1.35 13.82 0.94
C VAL A 88 1.37 12.38 0.41
N ARG A 89 0.71 12.16 -0.73
CA ARG A 89 0.64 10.83 -1.34
C ARG A 89 2.02 10.36 -1.83
N VAL A 90 2.41 9.15 -1.42
CA VAL A 90 3.65 8.50 -1.87
C VAL A 90 3.41 7.70 -3.16
N HIS A 91 2.46 6.76 -3.10
CA HIS A 91 2.12 5.90 -4.22
C HIS A 91 0.96 6.51 -5.01
N SER A 92 1.18 6.81 -6.29
CA SER A 92 0.11 7.27 -7.19
C SER A 92 0.33 6.71 -8.59
N VAL A 93 -0.66 5.99 -9.09
CA VAL A 93 -0.75 5.75 -10.53
C VAL A 93 -1.16 7.05 -11.24
N ALA A 94 -0.93 7.13 -12.55
CA ALA A 94 -1.34 8.28 -13.34
C ALA A 94 -2.88 8.38 -13.39
N ASP A 95 -3.42 9.61 -13.46
CA ASP A 95 -4.87 9.85 -13.36
C ASP A 95 -5.69 9.22 -14.51
N TYR A 96 -5.06 8.94 -15.65
CA TYR A 96 -5.67 8.23 -16.78
C TYR A 96 -5.61 6.69 -16.64
N ALA A 97 -5.12 6.19 -15.50
CA ALA A 97 -5.08 4.78 -15.17
C ALA A 97 -5.95 4.52 -13.92
N TYR A 98 -6.89 3.60 -14.07
CA TYR A 98 -7.75 3.12 -12.99
C TYR A 98 -7.11 1.91 -12.31
N PHE A 99 -6.90 2.02 -10.99
CA PHE A 99 -6.43 0.94 -10.13
C PHE A 99 -7.52 0.56 -9.12
N ASN A 100 -7.65 -0.74 -8.85
CA ASN A 100 -8.64 -1.26 -7.90
C ASN A 100 -7.99 -2.17 -6.84
N HIS A 101 -7.86 -1.70 -5.60
CA HIS A 101 -7.29 -2.48 -4.49
C HIS A 101 -8.03 -3.79 -4.25
N SER A 102 -9.37 -3.77 -4.12
CA SER A 102 -10.16 -4.97 -3.82
C SER A 102 -9.98 -6.07 -4.86
N ALA A 103 -9.80 -5.72 -6.14
CA ALA A 103 -9.54 -6.68 -7.21
C ALA A 103 -8.22 -7.47 -7.03
N HIS A 104 -7.24 -6.92 -6.31
CA HIS A 104 -5.94 -7.54 -6.07
C HIS A 104 -5.90 -8.28 -4.73
N VAL A 105 -6.28 -7.60 -3.65
CA VAL A 105 -6.16 -8.17 -2.30
C VAL A 105 -7.07 -9.38 -2.11
N THR A 106 -8.29 -9.35 -2.65
CA THR A 106 -9.23 -10.49 -2.58
C THR A 106 -8.79 -11.69 -3.42
N ARG A 107 -7.81 -11.49 -4.31
CA ARG A 107 -7.19 -12.53 -5.13
C ARG A 107 -5.83 -12.97 -4.59
N GLY A 108 -5.47 -12.56 -3.38
CA GLY A 108 -4.25 -13.04 -2.71
C GLY A 108 -2.98 -12.29 -3.10
N VAL A 109 -3.07 -11.08 -3.67
CA VAL A 109 -1.89 -10.23 -3.88
C VAL A 109 -1.55 -9.53 -2.57
N GLY A 110 -0.40 -9.86 -1.97
CA GLY A 110 0.03 -9.31 -0.69
C GLY A 110 0.46 -7.84 -0.73
N CYS A 111 0.24 -7.08 0.35
CA CYS A 111 0.62 -5.66 0.41
C CYS A 111 2.12 -5.43 0.14
N VAL A 112 2.96 -6.36 0.59
CA VAL A 112 4.42 -6.30 0.48
C VAL A 112 4.94 -6.35 -0.96
N SER A 113 4.20 -6.96 -1.92
CA SER A 113 4.68 -7.05 -3.30
C SER A 113 4.65 -5.68 -4.01
N CYS A 114 3.68 -4.82 -3.64
CA CYS A 114 3.51 -3.48 -4.22
C CYS A 114 4.12 -2.37 -3.37
N HIS A 115 3.97 -2.45 -2.04
CA HIS A 115 4.37 -1.39 -1.11
C HIS A 115 5.68 -1.70 -0.37
N GLY A 116 6.23 -2.91 -0.51
CA GLY A 116 7.41 -3.37 0.23
C GLY A 116 7.13 -3.55 1.72
N ARG A 117 8.18 -3.71 2.52
CA ARG A 117 8.10 -3.96 3.97
C ARG A 117 7.71 -2.71 4.77
N ILE A 118 6.47 -2.26 4.62
CA ILE A 118 5.90 -1.09 5.31
C ILE A 118 6.02 -1.21 6.84
N ASP A 119 5.94 -2.43 7.38
CA ASP A 119 6.13 -2.77 8.79
C ASP A 119 7.57 -2.49 9.30
N THR A 120 8.51 -2.15 8.44
CA THR A 120 9.87 -1.72 8.82
C THR A 120 10.14 -0.26 8.50
N MET A 121 9.15 0.48 7.99
CA MET A 121 9.29 1.86 7.55
C MET A 121 8.86 2.87 8.62
N ASP A 122 9.80 3.70 9.07
CA ASP A 122 9.49 4.89 9.86
C ASP A 122 8.90 6.01 8.99
N VAL A 123 9.35 6.11 7.74
CA VAL A 123 8.77 6.99 6.71
C VAL A 123 8.49 6.13 5.49
N VAL A 124 7.26 6.18 4.99
CA VAL A 124 6.86 5.42 3.80
C VAL A 124 7.57 6.00 2.58
N TYR A 125 8.15 5.12 1.78
CA TYR A 125 8.76 5.47 0.50
C TYR A 125 8.30 4.52 -0.59
N GLN A 126 8.44 4.97 -1.83
CA GLN A 126 8.08 4.17 -2.99
C GLN A 126 9.10 3.05 -3.21
N THR A 127 8.67 1.80 -3.08
CA THR A 127 9.55 0.61 -3.23
C THR A 127 9.50 0.02 -4.63
N GLN A 128 8.35 0.09 -5.29
CA GLN A 128 8.13 -0.38 -6.65
C GLN A 128 7.88 0.79 -7.59
N PRO A 129 8.27 0.67 -8.87
CA PRO A 129 8.05 1.74 -9.84
C PRO A 129 6.56 1.98 -10.12
N LEU A 130 5.70 0.95 -9.98
CA LEU A 130 4.25 1.02 -10.29
C LEU A 130 3.98 1.58 -11.71
N SER A 131 4.91 1.35 -12.63
CA SER A 131 4.76 1.68 -14.05
C SER A 131 3.84 0.69 -14.72
N MET A 132 3.27 1.07 -15.87
CA MET A 132 2.49 0.14 -16.71
C MET A 132 3.26 -1.15 -17.02
N SER A 133 4.55 -1.05 -17.37
CA SER A 133 5.37 -2.22 -17.67
C SER A 133 5.49 -3.17 -16.48
N TRP A 134 5.63 -2.64 -15.27
CA TRP A 134 5.70 -3.42 -14.04
C TRP A 134 4.35 -4.08 -13.71
N CYS A 135 3.24 -3.34 -13.85
CA CYS A 135 1.90 -3.90 -13.63
C CYS A 135 1.60 -5.03 -14.63
N VAL A 136 1.86 -4.81 -15.91
CA VAL A 136 1.59 -5.80 -16.97
C VAL A 136 2.50 -7.02 -16.83
N ASP A 137 3.76 -6.86 -16.41
CA ASP A 137 4.65 -7.98 -16.11
C ASP A 137 4.09 -8.83 -14.96
N CYS A 138 3.65 -8.21 -13.87
CA CYS A 138 2.98 -8.93 -12.78
C CYS A 138 1.68 -9.59 -13.22
N HIS A 139 0.90 -8.98 -14.12
CA HIS A 139 -0.33 -9.60 -14.65
C HIS A 139 -0.04 -10.83 -15.52
N ARG A 140 1.10 -10.85 -16.22
CA ARG A 140 1.56 -12.02 -16.99
C ARG A 140 2.16 -13.11 -16.10
N HIS A 141 2.78 -12.71 -14.99
CA HIS A 141 3.50 -13.59 -14.07
C HIS A 141 3.15 -13.28 -12.60
N PRO A 142 1.90 -13.55 -12.17
CA PRO A 142 1.43 -13.17 -10.84
C PRO A 142 1.96 -14.08 -9.72
N GLU A 143 2.50 -15.25 -10.04
CA GLU A 143 2.72 -16.37 -9.12
C GLU A 143 3.51 -15.95 -7.88
N ARG A 144 4.61 -15.21 -8.07
CA ARG A 144 5.47 -14.77 -6.96
C ARG A 144 4.81 -13.77 -6.00
N SER A 145 3.72 -13.13 -6.42
CA SER A 145 2.98 -12.16 -5.62
C SER A 145 1.79 -12.77 -4.89
N LEU A 146 1.41 -14.00 -5.24
CA LEU A 146 0.23 -14.68 -4.71
C LEU A 146 0.52 -15.36 -3.36
N ARG A 147 -0.47 -15.29 -2.48
CA ARG A 147 -0.52 -15.93 -1.17
C ARG A 147 -1.98 -16.20 -0.77
N PRO A 148 -2.26 -16.99 0.27
CA PRO A 148 -3.62 -17.12 0.78
C PRO A 148 -4.22 -15.75 1.11
N ALA A 149 -5.49 -15.53 0.81
CA ALA A 149 -6.16 -14.26 1.08
C ALA A 149 -6.07 -13.83 2.56
N SER A 150 -6.02 -14.79 3.49
CA SER A 150 -5.83 -14.55 4.92
C SER A 150 -4.44 -13.98 5.29
N GLU A 151 -3.47 -14.09 4.40
CA GLU A 151 -2.06 -13.71 4.61
C GLU A 151 -1.66 -12.45 3.84
N VAL A 152 -2.63 -11.76 3.21
CA VAL A 152 -2.39 -10.57 2.38
C VAL A 152 -1.74 -9.43 3.15
N THR A 153 -2.15 -9.22 4.41
CA THR A 153 -1.58 -8.22 5.33
C THR A 153 -0.36 -8.73 6.09
N ASN A 154 -0.02 -10.01 5.98
CA ASN A 154 1.16 -10.57 6.63
C ASN A 154 2.43 -10.19 5.85
N MET A 155 3.19 -9.26 6.42
CA MET A 155 4.36 -8.67 5.78
C MET A 155 5.59 -9.58 5.74
N THR A 156 5.59 -10.65 6.54
CA THR A 156 6.70 -11.62 6.62
C THR A 156 6.32 -13.00 6.08
N TRP A 157 5.13 -13.12 5.49
CA TRP A 157 4.63 -14.38 4.98
C TRP A 157 5.59 -15.02 3.97
N GLN A 158 5.80 -16.32 4.16
CA GLN A 158 6.50 -17.20 3.24
C GLN A 158 5.65 -18.45 3.05
N PRO A 159 5.74 -19.12 1.88
CA PRO A 159 5.05 -20.38 1.68
C PRO A 159 5.43 -21.41 2.76
N PRO A 160 4.48 -22.24 3.21
CA PRO A 160 4.73 -23.25 4.22
C PRO A 160 5.76 -24.28 3.73
N ASN A 161 6.43 -24.94 4.68
CA ASN A 161 7.41 -26.00 4.43
C ASN A 161 8.60 -25.60 3.55
N GLY A 162 8.90 -24.31 3.45
CA GLY A 162 9.99 -23.80 2.60
C GLY A 162 9.72 -23.99 1.10
N GLN A 163 8.45 -24.12 0.70
CA GLN A 163 8.08 -24.19 -0.70
C GLN A 163 8.53 -22.92 -1.44
N ASP A 164 8.94 -23.09 -2.70
CA ASP A 164 9.26 -21.95 -3.55
C ASP A 164 8.00 -21.08 -3.79
N PRO A 165 8.09 -19.75 -3.63
CA PRO A 165 6.94 -18.85 -3.82
C PRO A 165 6.30 -18.91 -5.19
N TYR A 166 7.07 -19.17 -6.25
CA TYR A 166 6.51 -19.30 -7.60
C TYR A 166 5.69 -20.59 -7.72
N GLU A 167 6.20 -21.73 -7.20
CA GLU A 167 5.45 -23.00 -7.24
C GLU A 167 4.17 -22.96 -6.39
N PHE A 168 4.23 -22.29 -5.23
CA PHE A 168 3.03 -22.04 -4.43
C PHE A 168 2.03 -21.19 -5.22
N GLY A 169 2.49 -20.06 -5.76
CA GLY A 169 1.65 -19.10 -6.47
C GLY A 169 1.01 -19.68 -7.72
N LYS A 170 1.74 -20.51 -8.47
CA LYS A 170 1.22 -21.23 -9.63
C LYS A 170 0.05 -22.15 -9.24
N SER A 171 0.26 -22.98 -8.22
CA SER A 171 -0.78 -23.87 -7.68
C SER A 171 -1.99 -23.08 -7.17
N TYR A 172 -1.74 -21.96 -6.50
CA TYR A 172 -2.78 -21.07 -5.97
C TYR A 172 -3.59 -20.42 -7.09
N ALA A 173 -2.93 -19.93 -8.14
CA ALA A 173 -3.56 -19.34 -9.31
C ALA A 173 -4.48 -20.32 -10.03
N GLU A 174 -4.02 -21.56 -10.23
CA GLU A 174 -4.81 -22.64 -10.83
C GLU A 174 -6.06 -22.97 -10.00
N GLN A 175 -5.89 -23.16 -8.68
CA GLN A 175 -6.99 -23.50 -7.76
C GLN A 175 -8.06 -22.40 -7.68
N HIS A 176 -7.67 -21.14 -7.80
CA HIS A 176 -8.56 -19.98 -7.64
C HIS A 176 -8.95 -19.33 -8.98
N SER A 177 -8.61 -19.97 -10.11
CA SER A 177 -8.87 -19.45 -11.47
C SER A 177 -8.39 -18.00 -11.68
N ILE A 178 -7.19 -17.67 -11.18
CA ILE A 178 -6.64 -16.33 -11.26
C ILE A 178 -6.10 -16.08 -12.67
N ASN A 179 -6.77 -15.21 -13.41
CA ASN A 179 -6.42 -14.84 -14.78
C ASN A 179 -6.40 -13.30 -14.90
N PRO A 180 -5.28 -12.64 -14.55
CA PRO A 180 -5.20 -11.19 -14.58
C PRO A 180 -5.34 -10.66 -16.02
N PRO A 181 -6.15 -9.61 -16.24
CA PRO A 181 -6.33 -9.03 -17.57
C PRO A 181 -5.05 -8.34 -18.04
N THR A 182 -4.73 -8.42 -19.33
CA THR A 182 -3.60 -7.69 -19.94
C THR A 182 -4.05 -6.72 -21.03
N ASP A 183 -5.35 -6.51 -21.18
CA ASP A 183 -5.93 -5.55 -22.12
C ASP A 183 -5.90 -4.12 -21.58
N CYS A 184 -5.89 -3.15 -22.49
CA CYS A 184 -5.85 -1.74 -22.13
C CYS A 184 -7.14 -1.28 -21.42
N SER A 185 -8.30 -1.83 -21.80
CA SER A 185 -9.62 -1.39 -21.32
C SER A 185 -9.86 -1.63 -19.83
N THR A 186 -9.16 -2.58 -19.23
CA THR A 186 -9.26 -2.83 -17.80
C THR A 186 -8.73 -1.64 -16.99
N CYS A 187 -7.61 -1.06 -17.41
CA CYS A 187 -6.91 -0.01 -16.65
C CYS A 187 -7.10 1.38 -17.24
N HIS A 188 -7.44 1.52 -18.52
CA HIS A 188 -7.61 2.81 -19.20
C HIS A 188 -9.06 2.96 -19.65
N ARG A 189 -9.87 3.59 -18.79
CA ARG A 189 -11.31 3.79 -18.98
C ARG A 189 -11.76 5.15 -18.45
#